data_AF-A0A846PPU8-F1
#
_entry.id   AF-A0A846PPU8-F1
#
_cell.length_a   1.000
_cell.length_b   1.000
_cell.length_c   1.000
_cell.angle_alpha   90.00
_cell.angle_beta   90.00
_cell.angle_gamma   90.00
#
_symmetry.space_group_name_H-M   'P 1'
#
loop_
_entity.id
_entity.type
_entity.pdbx_description
1 polymer ?
#
loop_
_entity_poly.entity_id
_entity_poly.type
_entity_poly.pdbx_seq_one_letter_code
_entity_poly.pdbx_strand_id
1 'polypeptide(L)' 'MSMDLIINLNKPKGITSQEATTRLKKIFRAKKAGHTGTLDPSAAGVLL' A
#
# COMPACT_ATOMS: atom_id res chain seq x y z
N MET A 1 4.88 21.44 2.86
CA MET A 1 4.03 20.77 3.87
C MET A 1 4.17 19.27 3.70
N SER A 2 4.39 18.53 4.78
CA SER A 2 4.19 17.07 4.79
C SER A 2 2.73 16.82 5.12
N MET A 3 2.06 15.94 4.39
CA MET A 3 0.69 15.51 4.65
C MET A 3 0.73 14.03 5.00
N ASP A 4 0.03 13.66 6.07
CA ASP A 4 -0.10 12.28 6.49
C ASP A 4 -1.43 11.72 5.98
N LEU A 5 -1.39 10.53 5.39
CA LEU A 5 -2.52 9.88 4.74
C LEU A 5 -2.66 8.45 5.26
N ILE A 6 -3.90 8.01 5.47
CA ILE A 6 -4.26 6.60 5.64
C ILE A 6 -5.10 6.20 4.44
N ILE A 7 -4.70 5.15 3.74
CA ILE A 7 -5.36 4.68 2.52
C ILE A 7 -5.92 3.29 2.82
N ASN A 8 -7.25 3.15 2.78
CA ASN A 8 -7.87 1.83 2.80
C ASN A 8 -7.78 1.20 1.40
N LEU A 9 -6.67 0.51 1.13
CA LEU A 9 -6.42 -0.13 -0.15
C LEU A 9 -7.07 -1.51 -0.18
N ASN A 10 -7.88 -1.79 -1.19
CA ASN A 10 -8.22 -3.16 -1.55
C ASN A 10 -7.09 -3.73 -2.44
N LYS A 11 -6.11 -4.43 -1.84
CA LYS A 11 -4.97 -5.01 -2.55
C LYS A 11 -5.46 -6.10 -3.51
N PRO A 12 -5.17 -6.02 -4.82
CA PRO A 12 -5.49 -7.10 -5.74
C PRO A 12 -4.57 -8.31 -5.52
N LYS A 13 -4.98 -9.47 -6.05
CA LYS A 13 -4.09 -10.64 -6.18
C LYS A 13 -3.00 -10.38 -7.21
N GLY A 14 -1.91 -11.14 -7.14
CA GLY A 14 -0.81 -11.11 -8.08
C GLY A 14 0.26 -10.04 -7.79
N ILE A 15 0.15 -9.31 -6.68
CA ILE A 15 1.17 -8.36 -6.23
C ILE A 15 1.47 -8.54 -4.74
N THR A 16 2.71 -8.28 -4.34
CA THR A 16 3.09 -8.20 -2.93
C THR A 16 2.51 -6.95 -2.25
N SER A 17 2.38 -6.99 -0.92
CA SER A 17 1.97 -5.81 -0.13
C SER A 17 2.95 -4.63 -0.27
N GLN A 18 4.25 -4.95 -0.43
CA GLN A 18 5.31 -3.95 -0.64
C GLN A 18 5.22 -3.28 -2.02
N GLU A 19 4.89 -4.02 -3.08
CA GLU A 19 4.63 -3.43 -4.39
C GLU A 19 3.45 -2.46 -4.35
N ALA A 20 2.35 -2.85 -3.71
CA ALA A 20 1.18 -2.01 -3.55
C ALA A 20 1.54 -0.68 -2.85
N THR A 21 2.27 -0.75 -1.74
CA THR A 21 2.75 0.41 -0.98
C THR A 21 3.71 1.28 -1.78
N THR A 22 4.61 0.67 -2.55
CA THR A 22 5.55 1.39 -3.42
C THR A 22 4.83 2.15 -4.53
N ARG A 23 3.76 1.57 -5.10
CA ARG A 23 2.91 2.23 -6.10
C ARG A 23 2.18 3.43 -5.48
N LEU A 24 1.56 3.27 -4.30
CA LEU A 24 0.90 4.37 -3.59
C LEU A 24 1.88 5.49 -3.22
N LYS A 25 3.08 5.16 -2.73
CA LYS A 25 4.15 6.13 -2.44
C LYS A 25 4.46 7.01 -3.66
N LYS A 26 4.56 6.41 -4.85
CA LYS A 26 4.82 7.13 -6.11
C LYS A 26 3.63 8.01 -6.51
N ILE A 27 2.41 7.49 -6.45
CA ILE A 27 1.17 8.21 -6.80
C ILE A 27 1.02 9.48 -5.95
N PHE A 28 1.18 9.35 -4.63
CA PHE A 28 1.04 10.46 -3.69
C PHE A 28 2.32 11.29 -3.51
N ARG A 29 3.40 10.97 -4.23
CA ARG A 29 4.72 11.61 -4.10
C ARG A 29 5.20 11.69 -2.64
N ALA A 30 4.88 10.65 -1.86
CA ALA A 30 5.17 10.61 -0.43
C ALA A 30 6.64 10.29 -0.17
N LYS A 31 7.24 10.94 0.85
CA LYS A 31 8.62 10.67 1.26
C LYS A 31 8.78 9.26 1.85
N LYS A 32 7.77 8.80 2.60
CA LYS A 32 7.69 7.48 3.24
C LYS A 32 6.27 6.92 3.09
N ALA A 33 6.17 5.61 2.98
CA ALA A 33 4.92 4.86 3.00
C ALA A 33 5.18 3.48 3.64
N GLY A 34 4.16 2.89 4.24
CA GLY A 34 4.18 1.57 4.86
C GLY A 34 2.77 0.98 4.86
N HIS A 35 2.64 -0.27 5.30
CA HIS A 35 1.37 -0.95 5.45
C HIS A 35 1.32 -1.70 6.79
N THR A 36 0.15 -1.83 7.41
CA THR A 36 -0.03 -2.46 8.73
C THR A 36 -0.42 -3.93 8.60
N GLY A 37 0.53 -4.76 8.15
CA GLY A 37 0.38 -6.20 7.98
C GLY A 37 0.66 -6.65 6.55
N THR A 38 1.17 -7.87 6.37
CA THR A 38 1.52 -8.39 5.04
C THR A 38 0.47 -9.38 4.58
N LEU A 39 -0.07 -9.13 3.39
CA LEU A 39 -0.85 -10.11 2.62
C LEU A 39 0.05 -10.80 1.59
N ASP A 40 -0.12 -12.12 1.46
CA ASP A 40 0.51 -12.92 0.41
C ASP A 40 0.15 -12.40 -1.00
N PRO A 41 1.00 -12.65 -2.01
CA PRO A 41 0.69 -12.29 -3.40
C PRO A 41 -0.64 -12.88 -3.89
N SER A 42 -0.99 -14.07 -3.44
CA SER A 42 -2.25 -14.76 -3.79
C SER A 42 -3.48 -14.22 -3.06
N ALA A 43 -3.30 -13.45 -1.99
CA ALA A 43 -4.38 -12.85 -1.20
C ALA A 43 -4.85 -11.54 -1.82
N ALA A 44 -6.15 -11.27 -1.69
CA ALA A 44 -6.77 -9.98 -2.00
C ALA A 44 -7.52 -9.49 -0.76
N GLY A 45 -7.70 -8.18 -0.63
CA GLY A 45 -8.48 -7.60 0.46
C GLY A 45 -7.88 -6.33 1.03
N VAL A 46 -8.39 -5.94 2.19
CA VAL A 46 -8.01 -4.70 2.87
C VAL A 46 -6.54 -4.74 3.30
N LEU A 47 -5.80 -3.72 2.87
CA LEU A 47 -4.44 -3.38 3.29
C LEU A 47 -4.45 -1.90 3.68
N LEU A 48 -4.13 -1.62 4.94
CA LEU A 48 -4.02 -0.25 5.48
C LEU A 48 -2.57 0.22 5.49
#